data_AF-A0AAW4MSC8-F1
#
_entry.id   AF-A0AAW4MSC8-F1
#
_cell.length_a   1.000
_cell.length_b   1.000
_cell.length_c   1.000
_cell.angle_alpha   90.00
_cell.angle_beta   90.00
_cell.angle_gamma   90.00
#
_symmetry.space_group_name_H-M   'P 1'
#
loop_
_entity.id
_entity.type
_entity.pdbx_description
1 polymer ?
#
loop_
_entity_poly.entity_id
_entity_poly.type
_entity_poly.pdbx_seq_one_letter_code
_entity_poly.pdbx_strand_id
1 'polypeptide(L)' 'MKFPFDDDPHTACIVCNHVLNKEEPITYITHDEDGMWQFLCSKEHTTADARIVSLEEVYALDPSIGEVADMPCGCYINRK' A
#
# COMPACT_ATOMS: atom_id res chain seq x y z
N MET A 1 2.02 -7.87 16.99
CA MET A 1 1.40 -7.92 15.65
C MET A 1 2.45 -8.50 14.72
N LYS A 2 2.13 -9.53 13.96
CA LYS A 2 3.12 -10.19 13.10
C LYS A 2 2.96 -9.60 11.70
N PHE A 3 4.01 -8.96 11.21
CA PHE A 3 4.03 -8.40 9.87
C PHE A 3 3.91 -9.55 8.86
N PRO A 4 2.89 -9.55 7.98
CA PRO A 4 2.60 -10.69 7.12
C PRO A 4 3.38 -10.69 5.80
N PHE A 5 4.08 -9.59 5.47
CA PHE A 5 4.88 -9.47 4.26
C PHE A 5 6.23 -10.16 4.46
N ASP A 6 6.73 -10.76 3.37
CA ASP A 6 8.10 -11.29 3.29
C ASP A 6 9.13 -10.15 3.08
N ASP A 7 8.68 -9.05 2.48
CA ASP A 7 9.46 -7.83 2.26
C ASP A 7 9.94 -7.18 3.56
N ASP A 8 10.95 -6.32 3.46
CA ASP A 8 11.45 -5.57 4.62
C ASP A 8 10.36 -4.61 5.13
N PRO A 9 10.16 -4.46 6.46
CA PRO A 9 9.19 -3.51 7.01
C PRO A 9 9.48 -2.06 6.58
N HIS A 10 10.73 -1.73 6.28
CA HIS A 10 11.14 -0.42 5.78
C HIS A 10 11.02 -0.26 4.26
N THR A 11 10.47 -1.26 3.55
CA THR A 11 10.20 -1.20 2.11
C THR A 11 9.39 0.05 1.76
N ALA A 12 9.83 0.78 0.74
CA ALA A 12 9.20 2.02 0.31
C ALA A 12 7.84 1.72 -0.33
N CYS A 13 6.81 2.37 0.22
CA CYS A 13 5.43 2.23 -0.20
C CYS A 13 4.87 3.57 -0.62
N ILE A 14 4.28 3.63 -1.81
CA ILE A 14 3.56 4.81 -2.28
C ILE A 14 2.12 4.70 -1.79
N VAL A 15 1.68 5.64 -0.99
CA VAL A 15 0.32 5.72 -0.46
C VAL A 15 -0.29 7.08 -0.78
N CYS A 16 -1.60 7.15 -0.99
CA CYS A 16 -2.25 8.45 -1.17
C CYS A 16 -2.57 9.12 0.18
N ASN A 17 -2.59 10.45 0.18
CA ASN A 17 -2.88 11.25 1.37
C ASN A 17 -4.25 10.91 1.99
N HIS A 18 -5.26 10.58 1.19
CA HIS A 18 -6.59 10.17 1.67
C HIS A 18 -6.54 8.91 2.53
N VAL A 19 -5.76 7.91 2.11
CA VAL A 19 -5.54 6.68 2.90
C VAL A 19 -4.81 7.02 4.19
N LEU A 20 -3.75 7.83 4.12
CA LEU A 20 -3.00 8.26 5.30
C LEU A 20 -3.87 9.04 6.30
N ASN A 21 -4.77 9.87 5.81
CA ASN A 21 -5.72 10.62 6.64
C ASN A 21 -6.90 9.76 7.11
N LYS A 22 -6.96 8.47 6.73
CA LYS A 22 -8.10 7.56 6.97
C LYS A 22 -9.44 8.10 6.42
N GLU A 23 -9.37 8.89 5.37
CA GLU A 23 -10.55 9.43 4.67
C GLU A 23 -11.13 8.38 3.72
N GLU A 24 -10.28 7.57 3.08
CA GLU A 24 -10.68 6.55 2.13
C GLU A 24 -9.92 5.23 2.35
N PRO A 25 -10.54 4.08 2.07
CA PRO A 25 -9.86 2.79 2.15
C PRO A 25 -8.92 2.57 0.96
N ILE A 26 -7.95 1.68 1.15
CA ILE A 26 -7.08 1.21 0.07
C ILE A 26 -7.89 0.29 -0.85
N THR A 27 -8.06 0.71 -2.09
CA THR A 27 -8.78 -0.08 -3.10
C THR A 27 -7.86 -0.59 -4.19
N TYR A 28 -6.72 0.06 -4.42
CA TYR A 28 -5.77 -0.34 -5.44
C TYR A 28 -4.43 -0.66 -4.80
N ILE A 29 -3.97 -1.89 -5.00
CA ILE A 29 -2.74 -2.40 -4.42
C ILE A 29 -1.87 -2.95 -5.55
N THR A 30 -0.65 -2.47 -5.67
CA THR A 30 0.32 -2.94 -6.67
C THR A 30 1.61 -3.31 -5.99
N HIS A 31 2.22 -4.40 -6.44
CA HIS A 31 3.59 -4.76 -6.11
C HIS A 31 4.41 -4.57 -7.39
N ASP A 32 5.21 -3.52 -7.44
CA ASP A 32 6.09 -3.24 -8.58
C ASP A 32 7.21 -4.28 -8.71
N GLU A 33 7.79 -4.38 -9.90
CA GLU A 33 8.91 -5.31 -10.16
C GLU A 33 10.18 -4.95 -9.38
N ASP A 34 10.32 -3.68 -8.97
CA ASP A 34 11.41 -3.19 -8.11
C ASP A 34 11.23 -3.53 -6.62
N GLY A 35 10.17 -4.27 -6.25
CA GLY A 35 9.85 -4.60 -4.86
C GLY A 35 9.18 -3.47 -4.07
N MET A 36 8.79 -2.39 -4.75
CA MET A 36 8.04 -1.29 -4.14
C MET A 36 6.54 -1.61 -4.13
N TRP A 37 5.86 -1.16 -3.09
CA TRP A 37 4.41 -1.32 -2.98
C TRP A 37 3.69 -0.01 -3.27
N GLN A 38 2.53 -0.09 -3.90
CA GLN A 38 1.64 1.06 -4.08
C GLN A 38 0.26 0.76 -3.51
N PHE A 39 -0.23 1.63 -2.65
CA PHE A 39 -1.52 1.57 -1.98
C PHE A 39 -2.33 2.84 -2.25
N LEU A 40 -3.21 2.80 -3.24
CA LEU A 40 -4.01 3.94 -3.67
C LEU A 40 -5.50 3.69 -3.38
N CYS A 41 -6.27 4.77 -3.22
CA CYS A 41 -7.73 4.67 -3.15
C CYS A 41 -8.38 4.81 -4.54
N SER A 42 -9.72 4.81 -4.62
CA SER A 42 -10.45 4.91 -5.89
C SER A 42 -10.69 6.35 -6.34
N LYS A 43 -10.23 7.35 -5.58
CA LYS A 43 -10.37 8.76 -5.93
C LYS A 43 -9.30 9.22 -6.92
N GLU A 44 -9.54 10.39 -7.48
CA GLU A 44 -8.55 11.09 -8.30
C GLU A 44 -7.39 11.54 -7.40
N HIS A 45 -6.17 11.18 -7.80
CA HIS A 45 -4.95 11.55 -7.09
C HIS A 45 -4.09 12.41 -7.99
N THR A 46 -3.59 13.51 -7.45
CA THR A 46 -2.49 14.22 -8.10
C THR A 46 -1.16 13.71 -7.58
N THR A 47 -0.07 13.99 -8.30
CA THR A 47 1.28 13.65 -7.85
C THR A 47 1.64 14.32 -6.52
N ALA A 48 0.95 15.40 -6.13
CA ALA A 48 1.13 16.06 -4.84
C ALA A 48 0.53 15.27 -3.66
N ASP A 49 -0.46 14.41 -3.92
CA ASP A 49 -1.14 13.58 -2.92
C ASP A 49 -0.42 12.25 -2.66
N ALA A 50 0.50 11.87 -3.54
CA ALA A 50 1.35 10.71 -3.34
C ALA A 50 2.32 10.98 -2.18
N ARG A 51 2.38 10.03 -1.25
CA ARG A 51 3.27 10.03 -0.10
C ARG A 51 4.04 8.72 -0.11
N ILE A 52 5.31 8.79 0.26
CA ILE A 52 6.15 7.61 0.41
C ILE A 52 6.29 7.35 1.90
N VAL A 53 5.90 6.17 2.33
CA VAL A 53 6.01 5.71 3.71
C VAL A 53 6.56 4.29 3.73
N SER A 54 6.89 3.78 4.90
CA SER A 54 7.34 2.39 5.07
C SER A 54 6.16 1.42 5.04
N LEU A 55 6.38 0.19 4.55
CA LEU A 55 5.36 -0.85 4.49
C LEU A 55 4.76 -1.16 5.86
N GLU A 56 5.58 -1.13 6.91
CA GLU A 56 5.11 -1.27 8.29
C GLU A 56 4.13 -0.17 8.71
N GLU A 57 4.34 1.07 8.27
CA GLU A 57 3.48 2.21 8.62
C GLU A 57 2.14 2.09 7.91
N VAL A 58 2.13 1.67 6.64
CA VAL A 58 0.87 1.38 5.92
C VAL A 58 0.13 0.23 6.60
N TYR A 59 0.84 -0.85 6.96
CA TYR A 59 0.24 -2.00 7.61
C TYR A 59 -0.32 -1.67 9.01
N ALA A 60 0.38 -0.82 9.76
CA ALA A 60 -0.09 -0.31 11.05
C ALA A 60 -1.33 0.58 10.89
N LEU A 61 -1.43 1.33 9.78
CA LEU A 61 -2.56 2.18 9.48
C LEU A 61 -3.78 1.37 9.00
N ASP A 62 -3.57 0.44 8.08
CA ASP A 62 -4.59 -0.44 7.50
C ASP A 62 -4.08 -1.89 7.46
N PRO A 63 -4.42 -2.72 8.46
CA PRO A 63 -3.98 -4.11 8.51
C PRO A 63 -4.62 -4.99 7.43
N SER A 64 -5.62 -4.50 6.69
CA SER A 64 -6.29 -5.25 5.61
C SER A 64 -5.39 -5.49 4.41
N ILE A 65 -4.29 -4.74 4.26
CA ILE A 65 -3.27 -5.01 3.24
C ILE A 65 -2.52 -6.32 3.52
N GLY A 66 -2.56 -6.82 4.75
CA GLY A 66 -1.95 -8.10 5.10
C GLY A 66 -2.54 -9.30 4.34
N GLU A 67 -3.75 -9.16 3.81
CA GLU A 67 -4.39 -10.18 2.96
C GLU A 67 -3.67 -10.37 1.62
N VAL A 68 -2.95 -9.35 1.15
CA VAL A 68 -2.23 -9.38 -0.12
C VAL A 68 -0.72 -9.45 0.05
N ALA A 69 -0.25 -9.70 1.26
CA ALA A 69 1.18 -9.73 1.58
C ALA A 69 1.96 -10.86 0.88
N ASP A 70 1.25 -11.89 0.40
CA ASP A 70 1.80 -13.00 -0.38
C ASP A 70 1.81 -12.71 -1.91
N MET A 71 1.42 -11.50 -2.33
CA MET A 71 1.30 -11.15 -3.74
C MET A 71 2.69 -10.98 -4.38
N PRO A 72 2.97 -11.68 -5.50
CA PRO A 72 4.26 -11.58 -6.18
C PRO A 72 4.47 -10.22 -6.85
N CYS A 73 5.74 -9.85 -7.05
CA CYS A 73 6.14 -8.65 -7.78
C CYS A 73 5.58 -8.66 -9.21
N GLY A 74 5.23 -7.48 -9.73
CA GLY A 74 4.58 -7.30 -11.03
C GLY A 74 3.07 -7.58 -11.02
N CYS A 75 2.46 -7.86 -9.86
CA CYS A 75 1.02 -8.04 -9.74
C CYS A 75 0.32 -6.83 -9.12
N TYR A 76 -0.98 -6.71 -9.42
CA TYR A 76 -1.85 -5.71 -8.82
C TYR A 76 -3.22 -6.30 -8.50
N ILE A 77 -3.87 -5.73 -7.48
CA ILE A 77 -5.19 -6.07 -7.01
C ILE A 77 -6.01 -4.78 -6.92
N ASN A 78 -7.24 -4.86 -7.42
CA ASN A 78 -8.23 -3.80 -7.25
C ASN A 78 -9.43 -4.35 -6.46
N ARG A 79 -9.62 -3.85 -5.24
CA ARG A 79 -10.77 -4.10 -4.39
C ARG A 79 -11.90 -3.17 -4.87
N LYS A 80 -12.84 -3.71 -5.64
CA LYS A 80 -14.08 -3.03 -6.04
C LYS A 80 -15.15 -3.14 -4.98
#